data_AF-A0A3C1C0Y6-F1
#
_entry.id   AF-A0A3C1C0Y6-F1
#
_cell.length_a   1.000
_cell.length_b   1.000
_cell.length_c   1.000
_cell.angle_alpha   90.00
_cell.angle_beta   90.00
_cell.angle_gamma   90.00
#
_symmetry.space_group_name_H-M   'P 1'
#
loop_
_entity.id
_entity.type
_entity.pdbx_description
1 polymer ?
#
loop_
_entity_poly.entity_id
_entity_poly.type
_entity_poly.pdbx_seq_one_letter_code
_entity_poly.pdbx_strand_id
1 'polypeptide(L)'
;MARRNLKNGRENHRPMVWGIAIFVLAAGLAMVYLGLHNTCEDIGRQIKKLEAERAELHKRVLNEERNWAMARSFGNMERLMAAHGIAMSWPAEQNIIRLRASEPDEPALYALRGGVSARD
;
A
#
# COMPACT_ATOMS: atom_id res chain seq x y z
N MET A 1 31.11 77.81 -33.53
CA MET A 1 29.98 76.85 -33.51
C MET A 1 30.52 75.45 -33.72
N ALA A 2 30.55 74.60 -32.70
CA ALA A 2 30.99 73.21 -32.83
C ALA A 2 29.87 72.28 -32.36
N ARG A 3 29.24 71.57 -33.30
CA ARG A 3 28.20 70.57 -33.03
C ARG A 3 28.86 69.27 -32.57
N ARG A 4 28.72 68.94 -31.28
CA ARG A 4 29.14 67.64 -30.73
C ARG A 4 28.15 66.55 -31.18
N ASN A 5 28.67 65.52 -31.84
CA ASN A 5 27.92 64.38 -32.35
C ASN A 5 27.71 63.35 -31.22
N LEU A 6 26.46 63.18 -30.76
CA LEU A 6 26.05 62.33 -29.64
C LEU A 6 25.50 60.97 -30.10
N LYS A 7 26.09 60.33 -31.13
CA LYS A 7 25.47 59.15 -31.77
C LYS A 7 26.06 57.78 -31.38
N ASN A 8 27.20 57.70 -30.69
CA ASN A 8 27.91 56.41 -30.51
C ASN A 8 27.66 55.66 -29.19
N GLY A 9 26.60 55.98 -28.44
CA GLY A 9 26.34 55.38 -27.12
C GLY A 9 25.59 54.04 -27.09
N ARG A 10 24.98 53.58 -28.20
CA ARG A 10 23.99 52.49 -28.19
C ARG A 10 24.50 51.10 -28.62
N GLU A 11 25.74 50.95 -29.06
CA GLU A 11 26.24 49.65 -29.58
C GLU A 11 26.84 48.73 -28.50
N ASN A 12 27.10 49.22 -27.29
CA ASN A 12 27.83 48.47 -26.25
C ASN A 12 26.98 47.55 -25.36
N HIS A 13 25.65 47.47 -25.55
CA HIS A 13 24.77 46.70 -24.67
C HIS A 13 24.54 45.25 -25.12
N ARG A 14 24.87 44.90 -26.37
CA ARG A 14 24.64 43.56 -26.94
C ARG A 14 25.37 42.43 -26.18
N PRO A 15 26.67 42.54 -25.82
CA PRO A 15 27.33 41.48 -25.06
C PRO A 15 26.78 41.34 -23.63
N MET A 16 26.33 42.44 -23.03
CA MET A 16 25.73 42.44 -21.69
C MET A 16 24.37 41.72 -21.68
N VAL A 17 23.53 41.93 -22.69
CA VAL A 17 22.24 41.23 -22.82
C VAL A 17 22.43 39.73 -23.01
N TRP A 18 23.42 39.31 -23.80
CA TRP A 18 23.74 37.89 -23.98
C TRP A 18 24.29 37.25 -22.70
N GLY A 19 25.14 37.97 -21.95
CA GLY A 19 25.62 37.50 -20.64
C GLY A 19 24.49 37.27 -19.64
N ILE A 20 23.53 38.20 -19.57
CA ILE A 20 22.34 38.06 -18.71
C ILE A 20 21.51 36.86 -19.15
N ALA A 21 21.29 36.67 -20.46
CA ALA A 21 20.51 35.54 -20.97
C ALA A 21 21.13 34.19 -20.59
N ILE A 22 22.45 34.04 -20.73
CA ILE A 22 23.17 32.82 -20.33
C ILE A 22 23.08 32.61 -18.81
N PHE A 23 23.24 33.67 -18.02
CA PHE A 23 23.15 33.58 -16.57
C PHE A 23 21.75 33.14 -16.11
N VAL A 24 20.69 33.70 -16.70
CA VAL A 24 19.30 33.30 -16.40
C VAL A 24 19.07 31.84 -16.76
N LEU A 25 19.60 31.38 -17.90
CA LEU A 25 19.47 30.00 -18.35
C LEU A 25 20.21 29.04 -17.40
N ALA A 26 21.44 29.39 -17.00
CA ALA A 26 22.22 28.63 -16.03
C ALA A 26 21.53 28.59 -14.64
N ALA A 27 21.00 29.71 -14.17
CA ALA A 27 20.25 29.79 -12.92
C ALA A 27 18.98 28.94 -12.97
N GLY A 28 18.25 28.96 -14.10
CA GLY A 28 17.07 28.12 -14.31
C GLY A 28 17.41 26.63 -14.25
N LEU A 29 18.48 26.21 -14.94
CA LEU A 29 18.96 24.82 -14.88
C LEU A 29 19.38 24.40 -13.48
N ALA A 30 20.09 25.27 -12.74
CA ALA A 30 20.48 25.00 -11.37
C ALA A 30 19.27 24.82 -10.45
N MET A 31 18.24 25.65 -10.61
CA MET A 31 17.01 25.57 -9.83
C MET A 31 16.23 24.28 -10.13
N VAL A 32 16.14 23.90 -11.41
CA VAL A 32 15.54 22.63 -11.83
C VAL A 32 16.30 21.46 -11.25
N TYR A 33 17.64 21.45 -11.36
CA TYR A 33 18.49 20.38 -10.83
C TYR A 33 18.30 20.22 -9.31
N LEU A 34 18.31 21.33 -8.56
CA LEU A 34 18.11 21.29 -7.11
C LEU A 34 16.69 20.79 -6.75
N GLY A 35 15.68 21.20 -7.52
CA GLY A 35 14.31 20.70 -7.38
C GLY A 35 14.24 19.19 -7.57
N LEU A 36 14.81 18.67 -8.66
CA LEU A 36 14.88 17.23 -8.92
C LEU A 36 15.61 16.49 -7.81
N HIS A 37 16.75 17.01 -7.36
CA HIS A 37 17.52 16.40 -6.28
C HIS A 37 16.71 16.28 -4.99
N ASN A 38 16.07 17.37 -4.56
CA ASN A 38 15.22 17.38 -3.38
C ASN A 38 14.02 16.43 -3.51
N THR A 39 13.38 16.39 -4.68
CA THR A 39 12.26 15.45 -4.91
C THR A 39 12.70 13.99 -4.88
N CYS A 40 13.89 13.68 -5.41
CA CYS A 40 14.43 12.33 -5.40
C CYS A 40 14.74 11.88 -3.97
N GLU A 41 15.34 12.75 -3.15
CA GLU A 41 15.55 12.48 -1.73
C GLU A 41 14.23 12.26 -1.00
N ASP A 42 13.21 13.08 -1.27
CA ASP A 42 11.93 12.96 -0.59
C ASP A 42 11.20 11.66 -0.94
N ILE A 43 11.16 11.31 -2.23
CA ILE A 43 10.63 10.03 -2.70
C ILE A 43 11.41 8.87 -2.09
N GLY A 44 12.74 8.96 -2.03
CA GLY A 44 13.58 7.94 -1.39
C GLY A 44 13.26 7.75 0.10
N ARG A 45 12.97 8.83 0.83
CA ARG A 45 12.51 8.76 2.23
C ARG A 45 11.14 8.13 2.35
N GLN A 46 10.20 8.49 1.47
CA GLN A 46 8.86 7.92 1.45
C GLN A 46 8.88 6.42 1.16
N ILE A 47 9.69 5.97 0.19
CA ILE A 47 9.85 4.54 -0.12
C ILE A 47 10.37 3.79 1.11
N LYS A 48 11.45 4.27 1.75
CA LYS A 48 12.00 3.62 2.94
C LYS A 48 10.98 3.55 4.09
N LYS A 49 10.17 4.59 4.26
CA LYS A 49 9.09 4.61 5.26
C LYS A 49 8.04 3.53 4.97
N LEU A 50 7.57 3.45 3.72
CA LEU A 50 6.58 2.46 3.30
C LEU A 50 7.13 1.02 3.38
N GLU A 51 8.41 0.82 3.05
CA GLU A 51 9.07 -0.48 3.21
C GLU A 51 9.16 -0.89 4.69
N ALA A 52 9.47 0.05 5.58
CA ALA A 52 9.49 -0.20 7.02
C ALA A 52 8.09 -0.54 7.55
N GLU A 53 7.06 0.21 7.16
CA GLU A 53 5.67 -0.06 7.54
C GLU A 53 5.20 -1.43 7.02
N ARG A 54 5.53 -1.78 5.77
CA ARG A 54 5.24 -3.10 5.21
C ARG A 54 5.92 -4.21 6.01
N ALA A 55 7.19 -4.03 6.35
CA ALA A 55 7.94 -5.02 7.13
C ALA A 55 7.35 -5.18 8.54
N GLU A 56 6.89 -4.10 9.17
CA GLU A 56 6.23 -4.16 10.48
C GLU A 56 4.87 -4.86 10.40
N LEU A 57 4.02 -4.49 9.44
CA LEU A 57 2.72 -5.14 9.24
C LEU A 57 2.88 -6.63 8.96
N HIS A 58 3.87 -7.00 8.13
CA HIS A 58 4.13 -8.41 7.85
C HIS A 58 4.53 -9.18 9.12
N LYS A 59 5.35 -8.59 10.00
CA LYS A 59 5.66 -9.21 11.30
C LYS A 59 4.42 -9.37 12.19
N ARG A 60 3.50 -8.39 12.18
CA ARG A 60 2.24 -8.46 12.93
C ARG A 60 1.36 -9.60 12.43
N VAL A 61 1.17 -9.69 11.12
CA VAL A 61 0.41 -10.78 10.48
C VAL A 61 1.00 -12.15 10.84
N LEU A 62 2.32 -12.33 10.70
CA LEU A 62 2.96 -13.59 11.06
C LEU A 62 2.79 -13.95 12.54
N ASN A 63 2.82 -12.96 13.44
CA ASN A 63 2.61 -13.19 14.86
C ASN A 63 1.15 -13.57 15.15
N GLU A 64 0.20 -12.90 14.50
CA GLU A 64 -1.21 -13.24 14.61
C GLU A 64 -1.48 -14.64 14.03
N GLU A 65 -0.99 -14.96 12.85
CA GLU A 65 -1.10 -16.30 12.25
C GLU A 65 -0.52 -17.37 13.18
N ARG A 66 0.64 -17.12 13.79
CA ARG A 66 1.21 -18.02 14.79
C ARG A 66 0.31 -18.16 16.01
N ASN A 67 -0.25 -17.06 16.53
CA ASN A 67 -1.18 -17.09 17.65
C ASN A 67 -2.46 -17.86 17.31
N TRP A 68 -3.01 -17.65 16.12
CA TRP A 68 -4.16 -18.39 15.60
C TRP A 68 -3.85 -19.88 15.44
N ALA A 69 -2.68 -20.22 14.90
CA ALA A 69 -2.23 -21.60 14.78
C ALA A 69 -2.09 -22.28 16.15
N MET A 70 -1.57 -21.58 17.16
CA MET A 70 -1.49 -22.10 18.53
C MET A 70 -2.87 -22.23 19.18
N ALA A 71 -3.76 -21.24 18.99
CA ALA A 71 -5.13 -21.27 19.53
C ALA A 71 -5.96 -22.41 18.91
N ARG A 72 -5.81 -22.63 17.60
CA ARG A 72 -6.51 -23.70 16.86
C ARG A 72 -5.84 -25.08 17.01
N SER A 73 -4.68 -25.17 17.65
CA SER A 73 -4.05 -26.47 17.87
C SER A 73 -4.95 -27.35 18.73
N PHE A 74 -5.18 -28.59 18.28
CA PHE A 74 -6.09 -29.53 18.94
C PHE A 74 -5.79 -29.70 20.44
N GLY A 75 -4.52 -29.78 20.82
CA GLY A 75 -4.12 -29.92 22.22
C GLY A 75 -4.49 -28.70 23.09
N ASN A 76 -4.50 -27.48 22.54
CA ASN A 76 -4.91 -26.31 23.31
C ASN A 76 -6.44 -26.25 23.45
N MET A 77 -7.17 -26.59 22.39
CA MET A 77 -8.62 -26.74 22.45
C MET A 77 -9.04 -27.83 23.44
N GLU A 78 -8.39 -28.98 23.45
CA GLU A 78 -8.64 -30.06 24.42
C GLU A 78 -8.40 -29.61 25.87
N ARG A 79 -7.30 -28.89 26.14
CA ARG A 79 -7.05 -28.31 27.47
C ARG A 79 -8.12 -27.30 27.87
N LEU A 80 -8.57 -26.45 26.94
CA LEU A 80 -9.59 -25.42 27.21
C LEU A 80 -10.97 -26.05 27.44
N MET A 81 -11.33 -27.06 26.64
CA MET A 81 -12.54 -27.86 26.83
C MET A 81 -12.53 -28.60 28.18
N ALA A 82 -11.40 -29.20 28.55
CA ALA A 82 -11.23 -29.85 29.85
C ALA A 82 -11.38 -28.84 31.01
N ALA A 83 -10.81 -27.65 30.89
CA ALA A 83 -10.92 -26.60 31.90
C ALA A 83 -12.36 -26.07 32.08
N HIS A 84 -13.14 -26.03 31.00
CA HIS A 84 -14.55 -25.60 31.02
C HIS A 84 -15.54 -26.75 31.23
N GLY A 85 -15.07 -27.99 31.47
CA GLY A 85 -15.92 -29.16 31.70
C GLY A 85 -16.73 -29.61 30.47
N ILE A 86 -16.31 -29.21 29.27
CA ILE A 86 -16.98 -29.57 28.02
C ILE A 86 -16.36 -30.88 27.52
N ALA A 87 -17.06 -31.99 27.74
CA ALA A 87 -16.66 -33.29 27.23
C ALA A 87 -17.16 -33.47 25.79
N MET A 88 -16.38 -33.02 24.80
CA MET A 88 -16.66 -33.25 23.39
C MET A 88 -15.82 -34.43 22.88
N SER A 89 -16.40 -35.63 22.94
CA SER A 89 -15.81 -36.81 22.29
C SER A 89 -16.12 -36.79 20.79
N TRP A 90 -15.17 -37.24 19.97
CA TRP A 90 -15.48 -37.50 18.57
C TRP A 90 -16.61 -38.53 18.49
N PRO A 91 -17.66 -38.29 17.66
CA PRO A 91 -18.72 -39.27 17.50
C PRO A 91 -18.12 -40.58 16.98
N ALA A 92 -18.52 -41.70 17.59
CA ALA A 92 -18.16 -43.02 17.11
C ALA A 92 -18.60 -43.17 15.64
N GLU A 93 -17.86 -43.94 14.84
CA GLU A 93 -18.09 -44.06 13.39
C GLU A 93 -19.53 -44.47 13.05
N GLN A 94 -20.15 -45.26 13.92
CA GLN A 94 -21.56 -45.67 13.87
C GLN A 94 -22.59 -44.53 13.98
N ASN A 95 -22.21 -43.38 14.54
CA ASN A 95 -23.05 -42.19 14.69
C ASN A 95 -22.83 -41.17 13.55
N ILE A 96 -21.94 -41.47 12.59
CA ILE A 96 -21.64 -40.59 11.46
C ILE A 96 -22.56 -40.95 10.30
N ILE A 97 -23.64 -40.19 10.12
CA ILE A 97 -24.49 -40.31 8.93
C ILE A 97 -23.79 -39.61 7.77
N ARG A 98 -23.12 -40.38 6.91
CA ARG A 98 -22.51 -39.88 5.67
C ARG A 98 -23.62 -39.64 4.65
N LEU A 99 -24.11 -38.41 4.59
CA LEU A 99 -24.99 -37.98 3.51
C LEU A 99 -24.19 -38.06 2.20
N ARG A 100 -24.68 -38.83 1.22
CA ARG A 100 -24.18 -38.75 -0.15
C ARG A 100 -24.38 -37.30 -0.57
N ALA A 101 -23.32 -36.61 -0.99
CA ALA A 101 -23.43 -35.26 -1.51
C ALA A 101 -24.44 -35.31 -2.66
N SER A 102 -25.65 -34.80 -2.43
CA SER A 102 -26.49 -34.39 -3.54
C SER A 102 -25.75 -33.22 -4.13
N GLU A 103 -24.94 -33.47 -5.16
CA GLU A 103 -24.40 -32.43 -6.02
C GLU A 103 -25.58 -31.54 -6.41
N PRO A 104 -25.63 -30.29 -5.94
CA PRO A 104 -26.49 -29.31 -6.59
C PRO A 104 -25.70 -28.89 -7.83
N ASP A 105 -26.26 -29.16 -9.02
CA ASP A 105 -25.69 -28.84 -10.33
C ASP A 105 -25.32 -27.35 -10.53
N GLU A 106 -25.57 -26.48 -9.56
CA GLU A 106 -25.20 -25.06 -9.63
C GLU A 106 -24.93 -24.44 -8.26
N PRO A 107 -23.70 -23.93 -7.98
CA PRO A 107 -23.40 -23.19 -6.76
C PRO A 107 -24.17 -21.86 -6.65
N ALA A 108 -24.75 -21.37 -7.75
CA ALA A 108 -25.58 -20.16 -7.79
C ALA A 108 -26.89 -20.29 -6.99
N LEU A 109 -27.41 -21.50 -6.79
CA LEU A 109 -28.69 -21.73 -6.10
C LEU A 109 -28.63 -21.45 -4.58
N TYR A 110 -27.44 -21.43 -3.98
CA TYR A 110 -27.28 -21.07 -2.56
C TYR A 110 -27.56 -19.59 -2.30
N ALA A 111 -27.28 -18.71 -3.25
CA ALA A 111 -27.51 -17.28 -3.10
C ALA A 111 -29.01 -16.92 -3.17
N LEU A 112 -29.81 -17.72 -3.89
CA LEU A 112 -31.25 -17.52 -4.07
C LEU A 112 -32.09 -18.06 -2.90
N ARG A 113 -31.64 -19.10 -2.20
CA ARG A 113 -32.42 -19.74 -1.12
C ARG A 113 -32.44 -18.94 0.19
N GLY A 114 -31.56 -17.96 0.36
CA GLY A 114 -31.49 -17.10 1.56
C GLY A 114 -32.45 -15.91 1.56
N GLY A 115 -33.15 -15.65 0.46
CA GLY A 115 -34.10 -14.55 0.34
C GLY A 115 -35.54 -15.05 0.30
N VAL A 116 -36.37 -14.56 1.22
CA VAL A 116 -37.82 -14.73 1.30
C VAL A 116 -38.28 -16.03 2.00
N SER A 117 -38.12 -16.04 3.33
CA SER A 117 -39.17 -16.60 4.19
C SER A 117 -40.24 -15.51 4.33
N ALA A 118 -41.25 -15.55 3.47
CA ALA A 118 -42.47 -14.80 3.68
C ALA A 118 -43.17 -15.41 4.91
N ARG A 119 -43.22 -14.64 5.99
CA ARG A 119 -44.11 -14.89 7.13
C ARG A 119 -45.53 -14.59 6.66
N ASP A 120 -46.35 -15.63 6.54
CA ASP A 120 -47.80 -15.54 6.69
C ASP A 120 -48.18 -16.06 8.09
#